data_AF-A0A6L9Q950-F1
#
_entry.id   AF-A0A6L9Q950-F1
#
_cell.length_a   1.000
_cell.length_b   1.000
_cell.length_c   1.000
_cell.angle_alpha   90.00
_cell.angle_beta   90.00
_cell.angle_gamma   90.00
#
_symmetry.space_group_name_H-M   'P 1'
#
loop_
_entity.id
_entity.type
_entity.pdbx_description
1 polymer ?
#
loop_
_entity_poly.entity_id
_entity_poly.type
_entity_poly.pdbx_seq_one_letter_code
_entity_poly.pdbx_strand_id
1 'polypeptide(L)'
;MQKPIGDLAQGLLTAVILGTLLTIGSTSLLPGQARLTGPLFCAEPYTDPVVVRDETARAINFTLYCTGERGERHEIGWLRPSLTLGAAYAALIGAAIPFVRRRRSGSG
;
A
#
# COMPACT_ATOMS: atom_id res chain seq x y z
N MET A 1 36.17 9.95 -4.86
CA MET A 1 35.16 9.04 -5.43
C MET A 1 34.31 8.47 -4.29
N GLN A 2 33.14 9.07 -3.99
CA GLN A 2 32.32 8.70 -2.81
C GLN A 2 30.83 9.06 -2.94
N LYS A 3 30.34 9.32 -4.16
CA LYS A 3 28.96 9.76 -4.42
C LYS A 3 27.85 8.69 -4.57
N PRO A 4 28.11 7.37 -4.76
CA PRO A 4 27.01 6.47 -5.11
C PRO A 4 26.08 6.13 -3.93
N ILE A 5 26.59 6.15 -2.69
CA ILE A 5 25.82 5.75 -1.49
C ILE A 5 24.79 6.83 -1.14
N GLY A 6 25.14 8.12 -1.25
CA GLY A 6 24.23 9.23 -0.95
C GLY A 6 23.01 9.27 -1.88
N ASP A 7 23.21 9.06 -3.18
CA ASP A 7 22.13 9.05 -4.16
C ASP A 7 21.15 7.88 -3.98
N LEU A 8 21.67 6.71 -3.60
CA LEU A 8 20.83 5.54 -3.33
C LEU A 8 20.01 5.71 -2.05
N ALA A 9 20.63 6.23 -0.99
CA ALA A 9 19.93 6.53 0.26
C ALA A 9 18.83 7.58 0.06
N GLN A 10 19.12 8.64 -0.71
CA GLN A 10 18.15 9.68 -1.00
C GLN A 10 16.98 9.17 -1.85
N GLY A 11 17.26 8.34 -2.86
CA GLY A 11 16.23 7.71 -3.70
C GLY A 11 15.34 6.75 -2.91
N LEU A 12 15.93 5.96 -2.01
CA LEU A 12 15.18 5.08 -1.11
C LEU A 12 14.28 5.90 -0.17
N LEU A 13 14.81 6.97 0.41
CA LEU A 13 14.05 7.85 1.31
C LEU A 13 12.85 8.48 0.59
N THR A 14 13.04 8.98 -0.64
CA THR A 14 11.94 9.54 -1.43
C THR A 14 10.89 8.49 -1.78
N ALA A 15 11.31 7.26 -2.13
CA ALA A 15 10.39 6.16 -2.41
C ALA A 15 9.54 5.80 -1.18
N VAL A 16 10.14 5.75 0.01
CA VAL A 16 9.44 5.46 1.26
C VAL A 16 8.44 6.56 1.60
N ILE A 17 8.85 7.83 1.54
CA ILE A 17 7.97 8.97 1.86
C ILE A 17 6.78 9.00 0.89
N LEU A 18 7.04 8.89 -0.42
CA LEU A 18 6.00 8.98 -1.42
C LEU A 18 5.06 7.77 -1.37
N GLY A 19 5.61 6.56 -1.14
CA GLY A 19 4.80 5.35 -0.93
C GLY A 19 3.89 5.46 0.29
N THR A 20 4.37 6.06 1.39
CA THR A 20 3.58 6.29 2.60
C THR A 20 2.44 7.28 2.35
N LEU A 21 2.72 8.39 1.67
CA LEU A 21 1.70 9.39 1.31
C LEU A 21 0.62 8.82 0.38
N LEU A 22 1.03 8.04 -0.62
CA LEU A 22 0.09 7.35 -1.52
C LEU A 22 -0.76 6.33 -0.78
N THR A 23 -0.17 5.61 0.18
CA THR A 23 -0.91 4.67 1.03
C THR A 23 -1.97 5.40 1.83
N ILE A 24 -1.59 6.43 2.59
CA ILE A 24 -2.54 7.23 3.39
C ILE A 24 -3.65 7.80 2.49
N GLY A 25 -3.29 8.33 1.32
CA GLY A 25 -4.27 8.83 0.36
C GLY A 25 -5.22 7.73 -0.12
N SER A 26 -4.69 6.58 -0.52
CA SER A 26 -5.50 5.47 -1.02
C SER A 26 -6.41 4.84 0.04
N THR A 27 -5.91 4.58 1.24
CA THR A 27 -6.70 3.96 2.31
C THR A 27 -7.73 4.92 2.89
N SER A 28 -7.45 6.22 2.91
CA SER A 28 -8.33 7.22 3.52
C SER A 28 -9.26 7.92 2.53
N LEU A 29 -8.97 7.90 1.22
CA LEU A 29 -9.80 8.55 0.18
C LEU A 29 -10.46 7.55 -0.78
N LEU A 30 -9.86 6.38 -1.04
CA LEU A 30 -10.35 5.37 -2.00
C LEU A 30 -10.44 3.97 -1.35
N PRO A 31 -11.54 3.63 -0.65
CA PRO A 31 -11.71 2.31 -0.01
C PRO A 31 -11.62 1.13 -1.00
N GLY A 32 -11.79 1.38 -2.29
CA GLY A 32 -11.62 0.39 -3.36
C GLY A 32 -10.22 -0.21 -3.45
N GLN A 33 -9.17 0.50 -3.04
CA GLN A 33 -7.81 -0.07 -3.08
C GLN A 33 -7.56 -1.05 -1.94
N ALA A 34 -8.15 -0.84 -0.76
CA ALA A 34 -8.09 -1.83 0.31
C ALA A 34 -8.76 -3.14 -0.12
N ARG A 35 -9.86 -3.10 -0.88
CA ARG A 35 -10.48 -4.31 -1.46
C ARG A 35 -9.53 -5.08 -2.39
N LEU A 36 -8.62 -4.41 -3.11
CA LEU A 36 -7.62 -5.10 -3.96
C LEU A 36 -6.64 -5.95 -3.14
N THR A 37 -6.43 -5.64 -1.86
CA THR A 37 -5.64 -6.47 -0.96
C THR A 37 -6.44 -7.64 -0.38
N GLY A 38 -7.76 -7.68 -0.59
CA GLY A 38 -8.66 -8.72 -0.11
C GLY A 38 -8.19 -10.14 -0.43
N PRO A 39 -7.85 -10.49 -1.68
CA PRO A 39 -7.37 -11.83 -2.03
C PRO A 39 -6.06 -12.26 -1.35
N LEU A 40 -5.27 -11.31 -0.82
CA LEU A 40 -4.04 -11.62 -0.08
C LEU A 40 -4.29 -11.95 1.39
N PHE A 41 -5.43 -11.52 1.94
CA PHE A 41 -5.73 -11.61 3.38
C PHE A 41 -6.98 -12.43 3.71
N CYS A 42 -7.92 -12.53 2.78
CA CYS A 42 -9.12 -13.33 2.90
C CYS A 42 -8.83 -14.74 2.39
N ALA A 43 -8.97 -15.72 3.28
CA ALA A 43 -8.79 -17.14 3.00
C ALA A 43 -9.99 -17.90 3.56
N GLU A 44 -10.23 -19.12 3.06
CA GLU A 44 -11.33 -19.96 3.55
C GLU A 44 -11.29 -20.10 5.08
N PRO A 45 -12.43 -19.95 5.78
CA PRO A 45 -13.81 -19.84 5.26
C PRO A 45 -14.30 -18.40 4.99
N TYR A 46 -13.44 -17.39 5.07
CA TYR A 46 -13.78 -15.96 4.93
C TYR A 46 -13.17 -15.40 3.63
N THR A 47 -13.85 -15.60 2.50
CA THR A 47 -13.30 -15.29 1.17
C THR A 47 -13.72 -13.93 0.62
N ASP A 48 -14.77 -13.30 1.14
CA ASP A 48 -15.29 -12.05 0.59
C ASP A 48 -14.71 -10.82 1.30
N PRO A 49 -13.94 -9.96 0.61
CA PRO A 49 -13.38 -8.75 1.22
C PRO A 49 -14.39 -7.60 1.24
N VAL A 50 -14.72 -7.13 2.44
CA VAL A 50 -15.58 -5.97 2.68
C VAL A 50 -14.77 -4.90 3.41
N VAL A 51 -14.72 -3.70 2.85
CA VAL A 51 -14.13 -2.53 3.51
C VAL A 51 -15.26 -1.72 4.10
N VAL A 52 -15.24 -1.55 5.42
CA VAL A 52 -16.22 -0.78 6.17
C VAL A 52 -15.59 0.55 6.56
N ARG A 53 -16.32 1.64 6.30
CA ARG A 53 -15.99 2.96 6.80
C ARG A 53 -16.48 3.05 8.23
N ASP A 54 -15.55 3.13 9.18
CA ASP A 54 -15.85 3.33 10.58
C ASP A 54 -15.67 4.82 10.90
N GLU A 55 -16.79 5.47 11.22
CA GLU A 55 -16.84 6.89 11.55
C GLU A 55 -16.86 7.04 13.06
N THR A 56 -15.68 7.26 13.64
CA THR A 56 -15.61 7.70 15.04
C THR A 56 -15.75 9.22 15.08
N ALA A 57 -16.24 9.76 16.20
CA ALA A 57 -16.45 11.21 16.39
C ALA A 57 -15.19 12.09 16.17
N ARG A 58 -14.00 11.49 15.97
CA ARG A 58 -12.72 12.20 15.73
C ARG A 58 -11.95 11.73 14.50
N ALA A 59 -12.33 10.61 13.88
CA ALA A 59 -11.59 10.06 12.75
C ALA A 59 -12.46 9.13 11.91
N ILE A 60 -12.27 9.23 10.60
CA ILE A 60 -12.82 8.30 9.62
C ILE A 60 -11.73 7.26 9.37
N ASN A 61 -11.98 6.02 9.78
CA ASN A 61 -11.09 4.90 9.51
C ASN A 61 -11.75 3.94 8.50
N PHE A 62 -10.93 3.24 7.74
CA PHE A 62 -11.39 2.19 6.82
C PHE A 62 -10.79 0.87 7.26
N THR A 63 -11.64 -0.06 7.66
CA THR A 63 -11.22 -1.37 8.17
C THR A 63 -11.61 -2.45 7.18
N LEU A 64 -10.67 -3.34 6.87
CA LEU A 64 -10.92 -4.50 6.01
C LEU A 64 -11.41 -5.68 6.85
N TYR A 65 -12.56 -6.21 6.45
CA TYR A 65 -13.17 -7.41 6.99
C TYR A 65 -13.23 -8.47 5.89
N CYS A 66 -12.98 -9.72 6.25
CA CYS A 66 -13.27 -10.87 5.41
C CYS A 66 -14.58 -11.50 5.89
N THR A 67 -15.54 -11.65 4.99
CA THR A 67 -16.84 -12.27 5.28
C THR A 67 -16.90 -13.69 4.74
N GLY A 68 -17.48 -14.60 5.54
CA GLY A 68 -17.83 -15.96 5.09
C GLY A 68 -19.27 -16.05 4.60
N GLU A 69 -19.66 -17.20 4.00
CA GLU A 69 -20.99 -17.41 3.39
C GLU A 69 -22.17 -17.14 4.34
N ARG A 70 -21.98 -17.27 5.65
CA ARG A 70 -23.02 -17.05 6.67
C ARG A 70 -23.04 -15.62 7.23
N GLY A 71 -22.28 -14.70 6.63
CA GLY A 71 -22.14 -13.32 7.13
C GLY A 71 -21.25 -13.20 8.37
N GLU A 72 -20.52 -14.26 8.73
CA GLU A 72 -19.48 -14.21 9.77
C GLU A 72 -18.37 -13.24 9.31
N ARG A 73 -17.93 -12.34 10.20
CA ARG A 73 -16.94 -11.30 9.90
C ARG A 73 -15.64 -11.58 10.62
N HIS A 74 -14.55 -11.70 9.88
CA HIS A 74 -13.20 -11.74 10.42
C HIS A 74 -12.50 -10.39 10.16
N GLU A 75 -12.06 -9.73 11.22
CA GLU A 75 -11.37 -8.45 11.11
C GLU A 75 -9.90 -8.66 10.72
N ILE A 76 -9.48 -8.08 9.59
CA ILE A 76 -8.07 -8.02 9.19
C ILE A 76 -7.40 -6.75 9.75
N GLY A 77 -8.20 -5.71 9.99
CA GLY A 77 -7.74 -4.42 10.48
C GLY A 77 -7.33 -3.46 9.35
N TRP A 78 -6.88 -2.27 9.74
CA TRP A 78 -6.43 -1.23 8.80
C TRP A 78 -4.92 -1.31 8.48
N LEU A 79 -4.12 -1.83 9.42
CA LEU A 79 -2.65 -1.78 9.34
C LEU A 79 -2.08 -2.72 8.27
N ARG A 80 -2.58 -3.95 8.18
CA ARG A 80 -2.06 -4.96 7.23
C ARG A 80 -2.28 -4.52 5.77
N PRO A 81 -3.51 -4.10 5.37
CA PRO A 81 -3.74 -3.56 4.03
C PRO A 81 -2.87 -2.34 3.72
N SER A 82 -2.74 -1.43 4.70
CA SER A 82 -1.92 -0.21 4.55
C SER A 82 -0.45 -0.54 4.32
N LEU A 83 0.13 -1.44 5.11
CA LEU A 83 1.53 -1.83 4.97
C LEU A 83 1.79 -2.52 3.62
N THR A 84 0.87 -3.37 3.16
CA THR A 84 1.02 -4.05 1.87
C THR A 84 0.96 -3.07 0.70
N LEU A 85 0.01 -2.12 0.71
CA LEU A 85 -0.07 -1.06 -0.28
C LEU A 85 1.19 -0.17 -0.25
N GLY A 86 1.64 0.21 0.94
CA GLY A 86 2.85 1.02 1.10
C GLY A 86 4.11 0.32 0.61
N ALA A 87 4.26 -0.96 0.92
CA ALA A 87 5.36 -1.78 0.40
C ALA A 87 5.29 -1.89 -1.14
N ALA A 88 4.10 -2.11 -1.71
CA ALA A 88 3.92 -2.17 -3.15
C ALA A 88 4.29 -0.84 -3.83
N TYR A 89 3.81 0.29 -3.31
CA TYR A 89 4.16 1.62 -3.83
C TYR A 89 5.65 1.92 -3.71
N ALA A 90 6.25 1.66 -2.54
CA ALA A 90 7.67 1.86 -2.32
C ALA A 90 8.51 1.00 -3.27
N ALA A 91 8.11 -0.26 -3.52
CA ALA A 91 8.78 -1.13 -4.48
C ALA A 91 8.69 -0.61 -5.92
N LEU A 92 7.50 -0.16 -6.35
CA LEU A 92 7.29 0.40 -7.68
C LEU A 92 8.13 1.66 -7.90
N ILE A 93 8.15 2.59 -6.94
CA ILE A 93 8.94 3.82 -7.02
C ILE A 93 10.44 3.51 -6.95
N GLY A 94 10.83 2.62 -6.03
CA GLY A 94 12.20 2.16 -5.87
C GLY A 94 12.74 1.48 -7.13
N ALA A 95 11.91 0.78 -7.90
CA ALA A 95 12.27 0.20 -9.19
C ALA A 95 12.27 1.23 -10.34
N ALA A 96 11.37 2.22 -10.30
CA ALA A 96 11.29 3.26 -11.32
C ALA A 96 12.55 4.15 -11.35
N ILE A 97 13.13 4.47 -10.20
CA ILE A 97 14.34 5.31 -10.09
C ILE A 97 15.52 4.72 -10.90
N PRO A 98 15.99 3.49 -10.67
CA PRO A 98 17.07 2.89 -11.46
C PRO A 98 16.65 2.65 -12.91
N PHE A 99 15.39 2.34 -13.19
CA PHE A 99 14.90 2.17 -14.56
C PHE A 99 14.99 3.47 -15.38
N VAL A 100 14.56 4.60 -14.81
CA VAL A 100 14.68 5.93 -15.44
C VAL A 100 16.14 6.34 -15.59
N ARG A 101 17.00 6.07 -14.59
CA ARG A 101 18.44 6.33 -14.68
C ARG A 101 19.08 5.55 -15.82
N ARG A 102 18.74 4.26 -15.98
CA ARG A 102 19.21 3.42 -17.10
C ARG A 102 18.75 3.96 -18.46
N ARG A 103 17.48 4.34 -18.59
CA ARG A 103 16.92 4.94 -19.82
C ARG A 103 17.64 6.22 -20.23
N ARG A 104 17.98 7.11 -19.29
CA ARG A 104 18.71 8.34 -19.59
C ARG A 104 20.16 8.09 -20.02
N SER A 105 20.81 7.05 -19.51
CA SER A 105 22.20 6.74 -19.86
C SER A 105 22.36 6.14 -21.27
N GLY A 106 21.32 5.55 -21.85
CA GLY A 106 21.36 4.96 -23.20
C GLY A 106 21.01 5.93 -24.34
N SER A 107 20.80 7.21 -24.03
CA SER A 107 20.39 8.25 -24.99
C SER A 107 21.48 9.32 -25.23
N GLY A 108 22.71 9.07 -24.78
CA GLY A 108 23.87 9.96 -24.93
C GLY A 108 24.91 9.38 -25.86
#